data_AF-A0A150FUJ5-F1
#
_entry.id   AF-A0A150FUJ5-F1
#
_cell.length_a   1.000
_cell.length_b   1.000
_cell.length_c   1.000
_cell.angle_alpha   90.00
_cell.angle_beta   90.00
_cell.angle_gamma   90.00
#
_symmetry.space_group_name_H-M   'P 1'
#
loop_
_entity.id
_entity.type
_entity.pdbx_description
1 polymer ?
#
loop_
_entity_poly.entity_id
_entity_poly.type
_entity_poly.pdbx_seq_one_letter_code
_entity_poly.pdbx_strand_id
1 'polypeptide(L)'
;MPAGWSYSAAVSAEHRPELLRFLKTLFPVAEERWLVLGYFASLLTGHRYAKKFLVLMDKRCGNNGKSSLLALMELFFGGDGAYSCRSTKFVSASEELKKHMILDDALLKQLTGGSGILVSGRRFHSNERYSFLWQAGIVLVFNEGDCPQFDPADTAFMERMMVAPMRSKFVGRDEFRRLQVDDEGGMEPWTFEVMYDVNKKFPLWLSVLADVLREHRLDPDEFSRLPQ
;
A
#
# COMPACT_ATOMS: atom_id res chain seq x y z
N MET A 1 9.31 -4.86 18.96
CA MET A 1 9.25 -3.44 19.37
C MET A 1 7.98 -2.82 18.81
N PRO A 2 7.28 -1.94 19.55
CA PRO A 2 6.07 -1.27 19.07
C PRO A 2 6.33 -0.39 17.84
N ALA A 3 5.27 -0.07 17.08
CA ALA A 3 5.31 0.96 16.04
C ALA A 3 5.86 2.26 16.68
N GLY A 4 6.76 2.99 16.01
CA GLY A 4 7.53 4.08 16.62
C GLY A 4 6.73 5.32 17.07
N TRP A 5 5.42 5.19 17.26
CA TRP A 5 4.46 6.23 17.58
C TRP A 5 3.42 5.68 18.56
N SER A 6 2.70 6.56 19.26
CA SER A 6 1.67 6.19 20.24
C SER A 6 0.30 6.72 19.83
N TYR A 7 -0.74 5.92 20.09
CA TYR A 7 -2.12 6.30 19.79
C TYR A 7 -2.61 7.44 20.70
N SER A 8 -3.35 8.38 20.13
CA SER A 8 -4.06 9.44 20.83
C SER A 8 -5.46 9.62 20.25
N ALA A 9 -6.49 9.37 21.07
CA ALA A 9 -7.89 9.54 20.67
C ALA A 9 -8.24 11.01 20.35
N ALA A 10 -7.64 11.96 21.08
CA ALA A 10 -7.85 13.39 20.84
C ALA A 10 -7.31 13.81 19.46
N VAL A 11 -6.07 13.40 19.14
CA VAL A 11 -5.44 13.66 17.83
C VAL A 11 -6.22 12.95 16.71
N SER A 12 -6.70 11.72 16.96
CA SER A 12 -7.55 10.99 16.02
C SER A 12 -8.81 11.78 15.68
N ALA A 13 -9.55 12.26 16.69
CA ALA A 13 -10.78 13.01 16.48
C ALA A 13 -10.54 14.32 15.71
N GLU A 14 -9.48 15.05 16.05
CA GLU A 14 -9.13 16.34 15.44
C GLU A 14 -8.78 16.20 13.94
N HIS A 15 -7.92 15.24 13.59
CA HIS A 15 -7.39 15.12 12.23
C HIS A 15 -8.18 14.16 11.33
N ARG A 16 -9.21 13.48 11.83
CA ARG A 16 -10.01 12.51 11.06
C ARG A 16 -10.56 13.05 9.74
N PRO A 17 -11.19 14.23 9.69
CA PRO A 17 -11.73 14.76 8.43
C PRO A 17 -10.64 14.97 7.36
N GLU A 18 -9.44 15.33 7.80
CA GLU A 18 -8.32 15.63 6.92
C GLU A 18 -7.74 14.36 6.28
N LEU A 19 -7.44 13.33 7.09
CA LEU A 19 -6.95 12.05 6.55
C LEU A 19 -8.00 11.41 5.62
N LEU A 20 -9.28 11.44 6.00
CA LEU A 20 -10.34 10.88 5.15
C LEU A 20 -10.45 11.60 3.81
N ARG A 21 -10.26 12.93 3.79
CA ARG A 21 -10.18 13.69 2.53
C ARG A 21 -8.98 13.26 1.72
N PHE A 22 -7.80 13.14 2.34
CA PHE A 22 -6.59 12.68 1.67
C PHE A 22 -6.78 11.28 1.04
N LEU A 23 -7.30 10.30 1.79
CA LEU A 23 -7.57 8.95 1.28
C LEU A 23 -8.59 8.94 0.14
N LYS A 24 -9.63 9.79 0.20
CA LYS A 24 -10.61 9.96 -0.89
C LYS A 24 -9.98 10.60 -2.13
N THR A 25 -9.04 11.53 -1.98
CA THR A 25 -8.31 12.08 -3.13
C THR A 25 -7.30 11.10 -3.70
N LEU A 26 -6.73 10.22 -2.89
CA LEU A 26 -5.76 9.22 -3.30
C LEU A 26 -6.42 8.05 -4.04
N PHE A 27 -7.56 7.60 -3.52
CA PHE A 27 -8.41 6.55 -4.10
C PHE A 27 -9.84 7.09 -4.23
N PRO A 28 -10.21 7.73 -5.35
CA PRO A 28 -11.51 8.38 -5.53
C PRO A 28 -12.65 7.37 -5.60
N VAL A 29 -12.39 6.20 -6.19
CA VAL A 29 -13.34 5.08 -6.27
C VAL A 29 -13.40 4.37 -4.92
N ALA A 30 -14.61 4.17 -4.40
CA ALA A 30 -14.81 3.67 -3.04
C ALA A 30 -14.37 2.22 -2.88
N GLU A 31 -14.62 1.39 -3.88
CA GLU A 31 -14.29 -0.02 -3.94
C GLU A 31 -12.77 -0.24 -3.94
N GLU A 32 -12.05 0.56 -4.74
CA GLU A 32 -10.58 0.55 -4.81
C GLU A 32 -9.98 0.97 -3.47
N ARG A 33 -10.53 2.03 -2.86
CA ARG A 33 -10.12 2.50 -1.52
C ARG A 33 -10.38 1.44 -0.46
N TRP A 34 -11.53 0.79 -0.49
CA TRP A 34 -11.90 -0.26 0.45
C TRP A 34 -10.98 -1.47 0.33
N LEU A 35 -10.65 -1.90 -0.90
CA LEU A 35 -9.70 -2.97 -1.17
C LEU A 35 -8.32 -2.67 -0.60
N VAL A 36 -7.79 -1.48 -0.84
CA VAL A 36 -6.46 -1.08 -0.36
C VAL A 36 -6.41 -0.97 1.16
N LEU A 37 -7.42 -0.32 1.77
CA LEU A 37 -7.49 -0.19 3.22
C LEU A 37 -7.70 -1.55 3.90
N GLY A 38 -8.52 -2.42 3.32
CA GLY A 38 -8.70 -3.81 3.78
C GLY A 38 -7.38 -4.58 3.73
N TYR A 39 -6.61 -4.44 2.65
CA TYR A 39 -5.27 -5.04 2.53
C TYR A 39 -4.35 -4.61 3.68
N PHE A 40 -4.19 -3.30 3.91
CA PHE A 40 -3.35 -2.80 5.01
C PHE A 40 -3.91 -3.16 6.39
N ALA A 41 -5.23 -3.17 6.56
CA ALA A 41 -5.88 -3.59 7.80
C ALA A 41 -5.57 -5.04 8.16
N SER A 42 -5.50 -5.94 7.15
CA SER A 42 -5.13 -7.35 7.37
C SER A 42 -3.75 -7.49 8.02
N LEU A 43 -2.83 -6.56 7.74
CA LEU A 43 -1.49 -6.54 8.32
C LEU A 43 -1.49 -6.17 9.81
N LEU A 44 -2.58 -5.58 10.34
CA LEU A 44 -2.69 -5.24 11.76
C LEU A 44 -2.77 -6.46 12.69
N THR A 45 -3.15 -7.63 12.20
CA THR A 45 -3.32 -8.82 13.05
C THR A 45 -2.01 -9.54 13.37
N GLY A 46 -0.92 -9.25 12.64
CA GLY A 46 0.35 -9.98 12.79
C GLY A 46 0.28 -11.41 12.28
N HIS A 47 -0.84 -11.84 11.70
CA HIS A 47 -0.99 -13.17 11.12
C HIS A 47 -1.44 -13.02 9.68
N ARG A 48 -0.66 -13.59 8.76
CA ARG A 48 -0.97 -13.58 7.33
C ARG A 48 -1.90 -14.74 7.03
N TYR A 49 -3.20 -14.60 7.27
CA TYR A 49 -4.15 -15.66 6.93
C TYR A 49 -4.45 -15.72 5.44
N ALA A 50 -4.33 -14.59 4.75
CA ALA A 50 -4.68 -14.47 3.35
C ALA A 50 -3.48 -14.61 2.42
N LYS A 51 -3.69 -15.39 1.36
CA LYS A 51 -2.72 -15.56 0.27
C LYS A 51 -2.87 -14.45 -0.75
N LYS A 52 -2.56 -13.21 -0.38
CA LYS A 52 -2.72 -12.05 -1.27
C LYS A 52 -1.53 -11.08 -1.20
N PHE A 53 -1.19 -10.44 -2.31
CA PHE A 53 -0.33 -9.26 -2.38
C PHE A 53 -1.05 -8.13 -3.13
N LEU A 54 -0.66 -6.89 -2.84
CA LEU A 54 -1.28 -5.71 -3.42
C LEU A 54 -0.43 -5.20 -4.59
N VAL A 55 -1.09 -4.81 -5.67
CA VAL A 55 -0.49 -4.11 -6.81
C VAL A 55 -1.12 -2.72 -6.88
N LEU A 56 -0.29 -1.68 -6.82
CA LEU A 56 -0.69 -0.30 -7.09
C LEU A 56 -0.30 0.05 -8.52
N MET A 57 -1.28 0.03 -9.43
CA MET A 57 -1.04 0.23 -10.85
C MET A 57 -1.32 1.68 -11.26
N ASP A 58 -0.31 2.40 -11.73
CA ASP A 58 -0.46 3.77 -12.20
C ASP A 58 -1.11 3.85 -13.59
N LYS A 59 -2.29 4.47 -13.69
CA LYS A 59 -2.98 4.70 -14.97
C LYS A 59 -2.62 6.03 -15.65
N ARG A 60 -2.02 6.98 -14.94
CA ARG A 60 -1.81 8.37 -15.40
C ARG A 60 -0.34 8.80 -15.40
N CYS A 61 0.57 7.83 -15.43
CA CYS A 61 2.02 8.01 -15.58
C CYS A 61 2.60 9.06 -14.61
N GLY A 62 2.47 8.80 -13.31
CA GLY A 62 3.07 9.58 -12.24
C GLY A 62 2.13 10.61 -11.59
N ASN A 63 2.58 11.17 -10.47
CA ASN A 63 1.86 12.17 -9.68
C ASN A 63 0.46 11.74 -9.22
N ASN A 64 0.31 10.49 -8.78
CA ASN A 64 -0.94 9.92 -8.28
C ASN A 64 -0.91 9.61 -6.77
N GLY A 65 0.14 10.03 -6.07
CA GLY A 65 0.26 9.89 -4.62
C GLY A 65 0.76 8.52 -4.12
N LYS A 66 1.23 7.63 -5.01
CA LYS A 66 1.81 6.32 -4.63
C LYS A 66 2.90 6.44 -3.57
N SER A 67 3.91 7.28 -3.80
CA SER A 67 5.01 7.45 -2.85
C SER A 67 4.55 8.09 -1.52
N SER A 68 3.56 8.99 -1.56
CA SER A 68 2.95 9.54 -0.34
C SER A 68 2.18 8.49 0.48
N LEU A 69 1.48 7.57 -0.19
CA LEU A 69 0.82 6.43 0.47
C LEU A 69 1.84 5.52 1.13
N LEU A 70 2.89 5.13 0.38
CA LEU A 70 3.93 4.24 0.89
C LEU A 70 4.67 4.87 2.08
N ALA A 71 5.02 6.14 2.01
CA ALA A 71 5.64 6.87 3.11
C ALA A 71 4.75 6.93 4.36
N LEU A 72 3.43 7.15 4.20
CA LEU A 72 2.49 7.10 5.33
C LEU A 72 2.42 5.70 5.95
N MET A 73 2.39 4.64 5.13
CA MET A 73 2.34 3.25 5.60
C MET A 73 3.66 2.82 6.25
N GLU A 74 4.80 3.24 5.73
CA GLU A 74 6.12 3.00 6.31
C GLU A 74 6.23 3.65 7.70
N LEU A 75 5.79 4.90 7.83
CA LEU A 75 5.74 5.59 9.11
C LEU A 75 4.80 4.88 10.10
N PHE A 76 3.66 4.40 9.62
CA PHE A 76 2.68 3.69 10.44
C PHE A 76 3.18 2.33 10.94
N PHE A 77 3.80 1.52 10.07
CA PHE A 77 4.21 0.15 10.41
C PHE A 77 5.60 0.03 11.06
N GLY A 78 6.49 1.04 10.99
CA GLY A 78 7.82 0.84 11.56
C GLY A 78 8.89 1.93 11.51
N GLY A 79 8.73 3.03 10.79
CA GLY A 79 9.60 4.22 10.87
C GLY A 79 10.99 4.13 10.18
N ASP A 80 11.32 5.22 9.46
CA ASP A 80 12.53 5.59 8.71
C ASP A 80 13.40 4.46 8.14
N GLY A 81 13.10 4.05 6.91
CA GLY A 81 13.93 3.20 6.08
C GLY A 81 13.10 2.07 5.48
N ALA A 82 13.20 1.94 4.15
CA ALA A 82 12.48 1.02 3.26
C ALA A 82 12.58 -0.49 3.58
N TYR A 83 13.05 -0.88 4.77
CA TYR A 83 13.24 -2.25 5.22
C TYR A 83 12.99 -2.33 6.74
N SER A 84 11.76 -2.07 7.20
CA SER A 84 11.45 -2.19 8.64
C SER A 84 11.47 -3.65 9.09
N CYS A 85 12.65 -4.13 9.49
CA CYS A 85 12.83 -5.31 10.32
C CYS A 85 12.50 -4.99 11.77
N ARG A 86 11.20 -4.99 12.09
CA ARG A 86 10.75 -5.03 13.48
C ARG A 86 9.92 -6.27 13.67
N SER A 87 10.46 -7.17 14.50
CA SER A 87 9.95 -8.35 15.22
C SER A 87 8.63 -9.04 14.83
N THR A 88 7.69 -8.39 14.16
CA THR A 88 6.34 -8.89 13.91
C THR A 88 5.71 -8.50 12.56
N LYS A 89 6.21 -7.51 11.78
CA LYS A 89 5.53 -7.03 10.54
C LYS A 89 6.48 -6.33 9.57
N PHE A 90 6.26 -6.56 8.28
CA PHE A 90 7.01 -5.93 7.18
C PHE A 90 6.05 -5.54 6.07
N VAL A 91 6.26 -4.39 5.42
CA VAL A 91 5.68 -4.09 4.10
C VAL A 91 6.86 -3.99 3.16
N SER A 92 6.98 -4.92 2.20
CA SER A 92 7.98 -4.80 1.13
C SER A 92 7.34 -4.06 -0.03
N ALA A 93 7.82 -2.85 -0.30
CA ALA A 93 7.43 -2.07 -1.47
C ALA A 93 8.55 -2.16 -2.52
N SER A 94 8.21 -2.59 -3.72
CA SER A 94 9.11 -2.49 -4.88
C SER A 94 8.56 -1.40 -5.80
N GLU A 95 9.23 -0.26 -5.80
CA GLU A 95 8.91 0.85 -6.69
C GLU A 95 9.63 0.68 -8.05
N GLU A 96 9.02 1.23 -9.10
CA GLU A 96 9.59 1.33 -10.45
C GLU A 96 9.95 0.00 -11.15
N LEU A 97 9.20 -1.08 -10.87
CA LEU A 97 9.29 -2.29 -11.69
C LEU A 97 9.04 -1.94 -13.17
N LYS A 98 9.83 -2.55 -14.05
CA LYS A 98 9.83 -2.27 -15.49
C LYS A 98 9.38 -3.49 -16.28
N LYS A 99 8.85 -3.26 -17.48
CA LYS A 99 8.36 -4.31 -18.41
C LYS A 99 9.34 -5.42 -18.79
N HIS A 100 10.64 -5.21 -18.61
CA HIS A 100 11.67 -6.20 -18.93
C HIS A 100 12.08 -7.05 -17.72
N MET A 101 11.59 -6.71 -16.53
CA MET A 101 11.82 -7.50 -15.32
C MET A 101 10.84 -8.68 -15.32
N ILE A 102 11.32 -9.83 -14.88
CA ILE A 102 10.52 -11.03 -14.68
C ILE A 102 10.30 -11.17 -13.18
N LEU A 103 9.04 -11.29 -12.76
CA LEU A 103 8.71 -11.58 -11.37
C LEU A 103 9.05 -13.03 -11.04
N ASP A 104 9.62 -13.24 -9.86
CA ASP A 104 9.77 -14.57 -9.30
C ASP A 104 8.44 -15.00 -8.68
N ASP A 105 7.56 -15.53 -9.52
CA ASP A 105 6.22 -15.98 -9.12
C ASP A 105 6.32 -17.07 -8.03
N ALA A 106 7.35 -17.92 -8.07
CA ALA A 106 7.55 -18.96 -7.06
C ALA A 106 7.86 -18.36 -5.69
N LEU A 107 8.76 -17.38 -5.63
CA LEU A 107 9.09 -16.64 -4.41
C LEU A 107 7.86 -15.88 -3.87
N LEU A 108 7.13 -15.18 -4.74
CA LEU A 108 5.92 -14.46 -4.34
C LEU A 108 4.86 -15.41 -3.78
N LYS A 109 4.62 -16.56 -4.44
CA LYS A 109 3.70 -17.60 -3.93
C LYS A 109 4.14 -18.19 -2.60
N GLN A 110 5.45 -18.37 -2.39
CA GLN A 110 6.01 -18.86 -1.13
C GLN A 110 5.78 -17.84 -0.01
N LEU A 111 6.12 -16.57 -0.23
CA LEU A 111 6.00 -15.50 0.77
C LEU A 111 4.54 -15.12 1.04
N THR A 112 3.66 -15.31 0.06
CA THR A 112 2.21 -15.12 0.22
C THR A 112 1.47 -16.44 0.49
N GLY A 113 2.18 -17.48 0.93
CA GLY A 113 1.59 -18.80 1.19
C GLY A 113 0.58 -18.86 2.35
N GLY A 114 0.45 -17.77 3.11
CA GLY A 114 -0.48 -17.65 4.23
C GLY A 114 0.21 -17.83 5.59
N SER A 115 -0.49 -18.45 6.54
CA SER A 115 -0.02 -18.54 7.92
C SER A 115 1.07 -19.59 8.07
N GLY A 116 2.11 -19.31 8.87
CA GLY A 116 3.11 -20.32 9.21
C GLY A 116 4.32 -20.37 8.29
N ILE A 117 4.45 -19.46 7.31
CA ILE A 117 5.62 -19.41 6.44
C ILE A 117 6.86 -19.07 7.27
N LEU A 118 7.79 -20.01 7.37
CA LEU A 118 9.07 -19.80 8.03
C LEU A 118 10.11 -19.43 6.97
N VAL A 119 10.68 -18.24 7.10
CA VAL A 119 11.84 -17.83 6.30
C VAL A 119 13.09 -18.12 7.12
N SER A 120 14.00 -18.88 6.53
CA SER A 120 15.25 -19.25 7.17
C SER A 120 16.44 -18.73 6.36
N GLY A 121 17.48 -18.30 7.05
CA GLY A 121 18.68 -17.77 6.42
C GLY A 121 19.91 -18.02 7.27
N ARG A 122 21.06 -17.59 6.75
CA ARG A 122 22.33 -17.60 7.47
C ARG A 122 22.68 -16.17 7.84
N ARG A 123 23.08 -15.94 9.09
CA ARG A 123 23.58 -14.62 9.51
C ARG A 123 24.82 -14.27 8.68
N PHE A 124 24.96 -12.99 8.34
CA PHE A 124 26.13 -12.53 7.60
C PHE A 124 27.41 -12.90 8.36
N HIS A 125 28.38 -13.50 7.66
CA HIS A 125 29.67 -13.91 8.20
C HIS A 125 29.63 -14.88 9.40
N SER A 126 28.52 -15.62 9.57
CA SER A 126 28.38 -16.64 10.61
C SER A 126 27.79 -17.92 10.01
N ASN A 127 28.10 -19.08 10.59
CA ASN A 127 27.41 -20.33 10.25
C ASN A 127 26.06 -20.48 10.99
N GLU A 128 25.74 -19.52 11.85
CA GLU A 128 24.48 -19.48 12.59
C GLU A 128 23.31 -19.27 11.64
N ARG A 129 22.37 -20.21 11.70
CA ARG A 129 21.10 -20.13 10.98
C ARG A 129 20.09 -19.40 11.84
N TYR A 130 19.26 -18.60 11.21
CA TYR A 130 18.08 -18.02 11.84
C TYR A 130 16.84 -18.45 11.09
N SER A 131 15.73 -18.52 11.79
CA SER A 131 14.41 -18.68 11.19
C SER A 131 13.45 -17.71 11.87
N PHE A 132 12.52 -17.17 11.10
CA PHE A 132 11.47 -16.32 11.63
C PHE A 132 10.17 -16.56 10.87
N LEU A 133 9.05 -16.27 11.54
CA LEU A 133 7.75 -16.33 10.91
C LEU A 133 7.59 -15.12 9.98
N TRP A 134 7.33 -15.39 8.70
CA TRP A 134 7.03 -14.36 7.73
C TRP A 134 5.64 -13.77 8.00
N GLN A 135 5.63 -12.49 8.35
CA GLN A 135 4.42 -11.73 8.68
C GLN A 135 4.26 -10.51 7.77
N ALA A 136 5.00 -10.48 6.64
CA ALA A 136 5.02 -9.33 5.75
C ALA A 136 3.82 -9.28 4.79
N GLY A 137 3.38 -8.07 4.46
CA GLY A 137 2.66 -7.77 3.23
C GLY A 137 3.62 -7.40 2.10
N ILE A 138 3.27 -7.78 0.87
CA ILE A 138 3.98 -7.36 -0.34
C ILE A 138 3.11 -6.33 -1.07
N VAL A 139 3.71 -5.21 -1.46
CA VAL A 139 3.08 -4.19 -2.29
C VAL A 139 3.98 -3.97 -3.51
N LEU A 140 3.47 -4.26 -4.70
CA LEU A 140 4.17 -3.99 -5.95
C LEU A 140 3.64 -2.69 -6.55
N VAL A 141 4.54 -1.84 -7.05
CA VAL A 141 4.17 -0.55 -7.61
C VAL A 141 4.79 -0.39 -8.99
N PHE A 142 3.95 -0.21 -10.00
CA PHE A 142 4.38 0.02 -11.38
C PHE A 142 3.35 0.80 -12.18
N ASN A 143 3.78 1.33 -13.32
CA ASN A 143 2.87 1.95 -14.28
C ASN A 143 2.20 0.89 -15.15
N GLU A 144 0.99 1.16 -15.64
CA GLU A 144 0.23 0.24 -16.49
C GLU A 144 1.05 -0.22 -17.72
N GLY A 145 1.83 0.70 -18.32
CA GLY A 145 2.75 0.38 -19.42
C GLY A 145 4.11 -0.25 -19.03
N ASP A 146 4.41 -0.31 -17.73
CA ASP A 146 5.67 -0.83 -17.16
C ASP A 146 5.45 -2.12 -16.34
N CYS A 147 4.30 -2.78 -16.51
CA CYS A 147 3.98 -4.02 -15.81
C CYS A 147 5.08 -5.08 -16.04
N PRO A 148 5.69 -5.65 -14.99
CA PRO A 148 6.71 -6.68 -15.13
C PRO A 148 6.09 -7.99 -15.68
N GLN A 149 6.92 -8.84 -16.24
CA GLN A 149 6.51 -10.12 -16.83
C GLN A 149 6.27 -11.17 -15.74
N PHE A 150 5.18 -11.92 -15.88
CA PHE A 150 4.81 -13.08 -15.08
C PHE A 150 3.97 -14.01 -15.95
N ASP A 151 3.75 -15.27 -15.53
CA ASP A 151 2.93 -16.21 -16.30
C ASP A 151 1.42 -15.96 -16.05
N PRO A 152 0.65 -15.42 -17.02
CA PRO A 152 -0.78 -15.18 -16.83
C PRO A 152 -1.59 -16.48 -16.77
N ALA A 153 -1.03 -17.62 -17.19
CA ALA A 153 -1.67 -18.93 -17.09
C ALA A 153 -1.55 -19.53 -15.67
N ASP A 154 -0.68 -18.99 -14.81
CA ASP A 154 -0.57 -19.39 -13.41
C ASP A 154 -1.75 -18.80 -12.60
N THR A 155 -2.88 -19.50 -12.64
CA THR A 155 -4.10 -19.11 -11.91
C THR A 155 -3.84 -18.94 -10.42
N ALA A 156 -2.96 -19.76 -9.84
CA ALA A 156 -2.65 -19.67 -8.42
C ALA A 156 -1.85 -18.39 -8.10
N PHE A 157 -0.99 -17.91 -9.00
CA PHE A 157 -0.34 -16.61 -8.86
C PHE A 157 -1.36 -15.47 -9.02
N MET A 158 -2.19 -15.52 -10.06
CA MET A 158 -3.21 -14.51 -10.35
C MET A 158 -4.23 -14.38 -9.21
N GLU A 159 -4.67 -15.49 -8.62
CA GLU A 159 -5.56 -15.50 -7.46
C GLU A 159 -5.01 -14.79 -6.23
N ARG A 160 -3.68 -14.65 -6.14
CA ARG A 160 -3.00 -13.95 -5.04
C ARG A 160 -2.82 -12.46 -5.32
N MET A 161 -2.97 -12.02 -6.56
CA MET A 161 -2.80 -10.62 -6.93
C MET A 161 -4.09 -9.84 -6.65
N MET A 162 -3.96 -8.69 -5.98
CA MET A 162 -5.03 -7.71 -5.81
C MET A 162 -4.61 -6.41 -6.49
N VAL A 163 -5.34 -5.98 -7.51
CA VAL A 163 -4.98 -4.80 -8.30
C VAL A 163 -5.81 -3.60 -7.88
N ALA A 164 -5.14 -2.55 -7.40
CA ALA A 164 -5.74 -1.25 -7.15
C ALA A 164 -5.22 -0.24 -8.20
N PRO A 165 -6.07 0.22 -9.14
CA PRO A 165 -5.66 1.22 -10.10
C PRO A 165 -5.58 2.61 -9.43
N MET A 166 -4.42 3.23 -9.53
CA MET A 166 -4.16 4.57 -9.03
C MET A 166 -4.62 5.61 -10.06
N ARG A 167 -5.89 6.01 -9.96
CA ARG A 167 -6.56 6.89 -10.94
C ARG A 167 -6.31 8.39 -10.74
N SER A 168 -5.95 8.78 -9.53
CA SER A 168 -5.79 10.20 -9.20
C SER A 168 -4.63 10.83 -9.94
N LYS A 169 -4.77 12.12 -10.25
CA LYS A 169 -3.66 12.96 -10.70
C LYS A 169 -3.58 14.21 -9.85
N PHE A 170 -2.42 14.45 -9.26
CA PHE A 170 -2.13 15.64 -8.49
C PHE A 170 -1.34 16.61 -9.37
N VAL A 171 -1.86 17.82 -9.50
CA VAL A 171 -1.29 18.88 -10.32
C VAL A 171 -0.98 20.11 -9.46
N GLY A 172 -0.04 20.94 -9.93
CA GLY A 172 0.32 22.17 -9.21
C GLY A 172 -0.86 23.15 -9.13
N ARG A 173 -0.83 24.06 -8.15
CA ARG A 173 -1.92 25.05 -7.94
C ARG A 173 -2.28 25.85 -9.19
N ASP A 174 -1.27 26.34 -9.92
CA ASP A 174 -1.50 27.17 -11.09
C ASP A 174 -2.08 26.37 -12.26
N GLU A 175 -1.62 25.13 -12.44
CA GLU A 175 -2.15 24.19 -13.42
C GLU A 175 -3.60 23.82 -13.09
N PHE A 176 -3.87 23.50 -11.82
CA PHE A 176 -5.21 23.20 -11.34
C PHE A 176 -6.21 24.32 -11.64
N ARG A 177 -5.82 25.57 -11.38
CA ARG A 177 -6.66 26.74 -11.68
C ARG A 177 -6.92 26.93 -13.17
N ARG A 178 -5.93 26.68 -14.03
CA ARG A 178 -6.11 26.76 -15.48
C ARG A 178 -7.11 25.71 -15.97
N LEU A 179 -6.97 24.47 -15.50
CA LEU A 179 -7.86 23.35 -15.85
C LEU A 179 -9.32 23.57 -15.40
N GLN A 180 -9.57 24.44 -14.41
CA GLN A 180 -10.91 24.80 -13.97
C GLN A 180 -11.61 25.85 -14.88
N VAL A 181 -10.84 26.59 -15.68
CA VAL A 181 -11.34 27.70 -16.51
C VAL A 181 -11.45 27.32 -17.99
N ASP A 182 -10.70 26.30 -18.44
CA ASP A 182 -10.76 25.82 -19.82
C ASP A 182 -12.06 25.02 -20.10
N ASP A 183 -13.04 25.68 -20.73
CA ASP A 183 -14.32 25.10 -21.16
C ASP A 183 -14.17 24.05 -22.30
N GLU A 184 -13.11 24.16 -23.11
CA GLU A 184 -12.91 23.29 -24.29
C GLU A 184 -12.21 21.96 -23.98
N GLY A 185 -11.57 21.84 -22.80
CA GLY A 185 -10.71 20.72 -22.44
C GLY A 185 -11.09 19.99 -21.15
N GLY A 186 -12.19 20.41 -20.49
CA GLY A 186 -12.81 19.82 -19.31
C GLY A 186 -11.89 18.98 -18.41
N MET A 187 -11.53 19.51 -17.24
CA MET A 187 -10.72 18.84 -16.22
C MET A 187 -10.96 17.32 -16.15
N GLU A 188 -9.94 16.53 -16.52
CA GLU A 188 -10.05 15.07 -16.48
C GLU A 188 -10.49 14.60 -15.09
N PRO A 189 -11.39 13.59 -15.00
CA PRO A 189 -11.86 13.05 -13.74
C PRO A 189 -10.70 12.72 -12.78
N TRP A 190 -10.94 12.95 -11.49
CA TRP A 190 -10.00 12.62 -10.41
C TRP A 190 -8.67 13.37 -10.49
N THR A 191 -8.68 14.56 -11.08
CA THR A 191 -7.57 15.50 -11.01
C THR A 191 -7.75 16.37 -9.73
N PHE A 192 -6.69 16.56 -8.97
CA PHE A 192 -6.71 17.23 -7.66
C PHE A 192 -5.52 18.21 -7.55
N GLU A 193 -5.70 19.31 -6.81
CA GLU A 193 -4.57 20.16 -6.44
C GLU A 193 -3.64 19.39 -5.50
N VAL A 194 -2.34 19.45 -5.78
CA VAL A 194 -1.33 18.82 -4.93
C VAL A 194 -1.34 19.43 -3.53
N MET A 195 -1.35 18.57 -2.50
CA MET A 195 -1.15 19.02 -1.13
C MET A 195 0.34 19.16 -0.85
N TYR A 196 0.85 20.38 -0.94
CA TYR A 196 2.24 20.67 -0.56
C TYR A 196 2.50 20.28 0.89
N ASP A 197 3.70 19.75 1.14
CA ASP A 197 4.17 19.34 2.47
C ASP A 197 3.28 18.31 3.20
N VAL A 198 2.52 17.49 2.46
CA VAL A 198 1.64 16.46 3.06
C VAL A 198 2.36 15.55 4.06
N ASN A 199 3.64 15.25 3.81
CA ASN A 199 4.46 14.41 4.68
C ASN A 199 4.59 14.97 6.11
N LYS A 200 4.53 16.31 6.29
CA LYS A 200 4.56 16.94 7.63
C LYS A 200 3.31 16.60 8.46
N LYS A 201 2.23 16.20 7.80
CA LYS A 201 0.96 15.82 8.45
C LYS A 201 0.91 14.36 8.85
N PHE A 202 1.74 13.50 8.26
CA PHE A 202 1.69 12.05 8.50
C PHE A 202 1.78 11.66 9.99
N PRO A 203 2.65 12.27 10.83
CA PRO A 203 2.69 11.95 12.25
C PRO A 203 1.36 12.20 12.98
N LEU A 204 0.63 13.25 12.57
CA LEU A 204 -0.68 13.61 13.12
C LEU A 204 -1.78 12.64 12.68
N TRP A 205 -1.61 12.00 11.52
CA TRP A 205 -2.59 11.09 10.95
C TRP A 205 -2.47 9.64 11.44
N LEU A 206 -1.40 9.26 12.15
CA LEU A 206 -1.17 7.85 12.53
C LEU A 206 -2.27 7.29 13.44
N SER A 207 -2.75 8.08 14.41
CA SER A 207 -3.85 7.66 15.28
C SER A 207 -5.16 7.50 14.51
N VAL A 208 -5.44 8.44 13.59
CA VAL A 208 -6.59 8.34 12.68
C VAL A 208 -6.50 7.11 11.80
N LEU A 209 -5.32 6.85 11.22
CA LEU A 209 -5.08 5.73 10.32
C LEU A 209 -5.29 4.40 11.03
N ALA A 210 -4.90 4.29 12.31
CA ALA A 210 -5.21 3.09 13.10
C ALA A 210 -6.72 2.89 13.27
N ASP A 211 -7.48 3.95 13.53
CA ASP A 211 -8.95 3.86 13.61
C ASP A 211 -9.55 3.45 12.25
N VAL A 212 -9.14 4.08 11.16
CA VAL A 212 -9.60 3.76 9.80
C VAL A 212 -9.26 2.32 9.42
N LEU A 213 -8.04 1.85 9.66
CA LEU A 213 -7.64 0.48 9.35
C LEU A 213 -8.38 -0.53 10.24
N ARG A 214 -8.65 -0.20 11.51
CA ARG A 214 -9.47 -1.03 12.39
C ARG A 214 -10.91 -1.15 11.88
N GLU A 215 -11.48 -0.07 11.38
CA GLU A 215 -12.82 -0.06 10.77
C GLU A 215 -12.89 -0.87 9.46
N HIS A 216 -11.77 -0.97 8.73
CA HIS A 216 -11.66 -1.75 7.48
C HIS A 216 -11.14 -3.18 7.70
N ARG A 217 -11.05 -3.62 8.96
CA ARG A 217 -10.61 -4.98 9.25
C ARG A 217 -11.67 -5.98 8.79
N LEU A 218 -11.31 -6.78 7.81
CA LEU A 218 -12.09 -7.91 7.34
C LEU A 218 -11.72 -9.17 8.14
N ASP A 219 -12.69 -10.06 8.31
CA ASP A 219 -12.36 -11.42 8.76
C ASP A 219 -11.59 -12.18 7.66
N PRO A 220 -10.89 -13.29 8.00
CA PRO A 220 -10.11 -14.03 7.01
C PRO A 220 -10.90 -14.52 5.79
N ASP A 221 -12.18 -14.86 5.97
CA ASP A 221 -13.03 -15.40 4.91
C ASP A 221 -13.49 -14.28 3.97
N GLU A 222 -13.93 -13.14 4.51
CA GLU A 222 -14.25 -11.93 3.76
C GLU A 222 -13.04 -11.44 2.96
N PHE A 223 -11.86 -11.43 3.59
CA PHE A 223 -10.63 -11.00 2.93
C PHE A 223 -10.26 -11.93 1.76
N SER A 224 -10.46 -13.24 1.91
CA SER A 224 -10.17 -14.21 0.85
C SER A 224 -11.05 -13.99 -0.41
N ARG A 225 -12.22 -13.39 -0.23
CA ARG A 225 -13.21 -13.07 -1.28
C ARG A 225 -13.02 -11.70 -1.91
N LEU A 226 -12.02 -10.92 -1.46
CA LEU A 226 -11.73 -9.64 -2.10
C LEU A 226 -11.47 -9.82 -3.59
N PRO A 227 -12.00 -8.91 -4.44
CA PRO A 227 -11.79 -8.97 -5.87
C PRO A 227 -10.29 -8.91 -6.20
N GLN A 228 -9.93 -9.61 -7.28
CA GLN A 228 -8.57 -9.61 -7.84
C GLN A 228 -8.33 -8.34 -8.64
#